data_AF-A0A2P9ASD5-F1
#
_entry.id   AF-A0A2P9ASD5-F1
#
_cell.length_a   1.000
_cell.length_b   1.000
_cell.length_c   1.000
_cell.angle_alpha   90.00
_cell.angle_beta   90.00
_cell.angle_gamma   90.00
#
_symmetry.space_group_name_H-M   'P 1'
#
loop_
_entity.id
_entity.type
_entity.pdbx_description
1 polymer ?
#
loop_
_entity_poly.entity_id
_entity_poly.type
_entity_poly.pdbx_seq_one_letter_code
_entity_poly.pdbx_strand_id
1 'polypeptide(L)'
;MDALLFHNPHAGSGDHSKRDMLAVLSHAGLRVTYCSTKGPDFEAMLKETADLVVVAGGDGTVRKVITGIADRGIPIAILPLGTANNLATSLGIGGDVRKHSAGWETGRRQRFDIGLATAPWGKRPFVEAVGCGIFAMAIGTKVDKEATREQKIQLGRDALLDILKKADPLDVDIDIDGVRVEGDLLAVEALNIGYIGSRLPFYPEANSGDRVFDVVSIRRDQRSDMLNWLVAPDQTVSPATAVHGRRLRIEYDGDTSLRIDDKLPDRPEKRSEIEAEVHGKPVEILLPVEAPRAPEAIKANQEEA
;
A
#
# COMPACT_ATOMS: atom_id res chain seq x y z
N MET A 1 -1.57 -27.30 3.76
CA MET A 1 -0.51 -26.29 3.56
C MET A 1 -0.03 -25.76 4.91
N ASP A 2 1.28 -25.69 5.15
CA ASP A 2 1.87 -25.03 6.32
C ASP A 2 1.97 -23.52 6.09
N ALA A 3 1.43 -22.72 7.01
CA ALA A 3 1.34 -21.27 6.87
C ALA A 3 1.98 -20.54 8.06
N LEU A 4 2.69 -19.44 7.76
CA LEU A 4 3.20 -18.52 8.77
C LEU A 4 2.35 -17.25 8.81
N LEU A 5 1.62 -17.04 9.91
CA LEU A 5 0.81 -15.85 10.13
C LEU A 5 1.63 -14.77 10.85
N PHE A 6 1.85 -13.65 10.17
CA PHE A 6 2.29 -12.39 10.78
C PHE A 6 1.09 -11.50 11.08
N HIS A 7 0.84 -11.27 12.36
CA HIS A 7 -0.32 -10.53 12.83
C HIS A 7 0.07 -9.28 13.61
N ASN A 8 -0.47 -8.12 13.23
CA ASN A 8 -0.39 -6.90 14.02
C ASN A 8 -1.65 -6.73 14.87
N PRO A 9 -1.60 -7.03 16.18
CA PRO A 9 -2.79 -6.98 17.05
C PRO A 9 -3.36 -5.56 17.22
N HIS A 10 -2.59 -4.53 16.89
CA HIS A 10 -3.00 -3.13 17.00
C HIS A 10 -3.40 -2.50 15.64
N ALA A 11 -3.55 -3.30 14.58
CA ALA A 11 -3.97 -2.78 13.28
C ALA A 11 -5.46 -2.41 13.30
N GLY A 12 -5.81 -1.23 12.77
CA GLY A 12 -7.22 -0.82 12.63
C GLY A 12 -7.98 -0.69 13.95
N SER A 13 -9.31 -0.75 13.86
CA SER A 13 -10.25 -0.57 14.97
C SER A 13 -11.18 -1.78 15.20
N GLY A 14 -10.94 -2.89 14.51
CA GLY A 14 -11.73 -4.11 14.63
C GLY A 14 -11.26 -5.04 15.76
N ASP A 15 -12.10 -6.01 16.11
CA ASP A 15 -11.72 -7.12 16.99
C ASP A 15 -11.19 -8.28 16.12
N HIS A 16 -9.88 -8.43 16.07
CA HIS A 16 -9.16 -9.49 15.35
C HIS A 16 -8.20 -10.18 16.31
N SER A 17 -8.75 -10.83 17.32
CA SER A 17 -7.93 -11.52 18.30
C SER A 17 -7.04 -12.59 17.64
N LYS A 18 -5.90 -12.91 18.26
CA LYS A 18 -5.06 -14.05 17.83
C LYS A 18 -5.88 -15.33 17.67
N ARG A 19 -6.83 -15.55 18.58
CA ARG A 19 -7.70 -16.74 18.57
C ARG A 19 -8.57 -16.76 17.31
N ASP A 20 -9.17 -15.63 16.94
CA ASP A 20 -10.06 -15.56 15.78
C ASP A 20 -9.28 -15.74 14.48
N MET A 21 -8.11 -15.11 14.36
CA MET A 21 -7.24 -15.30 13.19
C MET A 21 -6.81 -16.76 13.03
N LEU A 22 -6.39 -17.40 14.12
CA LEU A 22 -6.06 -18.83 14.09
C LEU A 22 -7.26 -19.70 13.73
N ALA A 23 -8.45 -19.40 14.26
CA ALA A 23 -9.67 -20.15 13.97
C ALA A 23 -10.05 -20.03 12.49
N VAL A 24 -10.03 -18.82 11.91
CA VAL A 24 -10.34 -18.57 10.49
C VAL A 24 -9.37 -19.34 9.58
N LEU A 25 -8.07 -19.24 9.84
CA LEU A 25 -7.07 -19.91 9.01
C LEU A 25 -7.08 -21.44 9.19
N SER A 26 -7.37 -21.93 10.39
CA SER A 26 -7.54 -23.37 10.62
C SER A 26 -8.78 -23.91 9.90
N HIS A 27 -9.88 -23.14 9.87
CA HIS A 27 -11.09 -23.48 9.13
C HIS A 27 -10.84 -23.52 7.61
N ALA A 28 -9.88 -22.73 7.13
CA ALA A 28 -9.38 -22.79 5.76
C ALA A 28 -8.43 -23.98 5.47
N GLY A 29 -8.19 -24.87 6.45
CA GLY A 29 -7.35 -26.06 6.26
C GLY A 29 -5.85 -25.81 6.42
N LEU A 30 -5.45 -24.66 6.97
CA LEU A 30 -4.04 -24.30 7.15
C LEU A 30 -3.51 -24.76 8.51
N ARG A 31 -2.28 -25.27 8.51
CA ARG A 31 -1.51 -25.48 9.74
C ARG A 31 -0.71 -24.21 10.02
N VAL A 32 -1.11 -23.45 11.03
CA VAL A 32 -0.62 -22.08 11.21
C VAL A 32 0.38 -21.96 12.34
N THR A 33 1.57 -21.48 12.01
CA THR A 33 2.52 -20.93 12.98
C THR A 33 2.23 -19.44 13.16
N TYR A 34 2.03 -19.00 14.39
CA TYR A 34 1.69 -17.60 14.69
C TYR A 34 2.93 -16.78 15.08
N CYS A 35 3.05 -15.60 14.48
CA CYS A 35 4.00 -14.57 14.87
C CYS A 35 3.29 -13.22 15.07
N SER A 36 3.51 -12.58 16.22
CA SER A 36 3.12 -11.18 16.41
C SER A 36 4.15 -10.26 15.80
N THR A 37 3.75 -9.30 14.97
CA THR A 37 4.70 -8.31 14.40
C THR A 37 5.18 -7.25 15.41
N LYS A 38 4.77 -7.39 16.68
CA LYS A 38 5.23 -6.58 17.81
C LYS A 38 6.04 -7.41 18.81
N GLY A 39 6.16 -8.72 18.57
CA GLY A 39 6.92 -9.62 19.43
C GLY A 39 8.41 -9.63 19.11
N PRO A 40 9.25 -10.11 20.03
CA PRO A 40 10.70 -10.20 19.85
C PRO A 40 11.10 -11.18 18.73
N ASP A 41 10.25 -12.17 18.43
CA ASP A 41 10.55 -13.22 17.47
C ASP A 41 10.34 -12.80 16.02
N PHE A 42 9.82 -11.60 15.75
CA PHE A 42 9.44 -11.15 14.40
C PHE A 42 10.57 -11.32 13.37
N GLU A 43 11.77 -10.84 13.70
CA GLU A 43 12.95 -10.91 12.81
C GLU A 43 13.44 -12.35 12.59
N ALA A 44 13.30 -13.22 13.58
CA ALA A 44 13.63 -14.63 13.45
C ALA A 44 12.61 -15.34 12.55
N MET A 45 11.31 -15.08 12.78
CA MET A 45 10.23 -15.68 12.00
C MET A 45 10.23 -15.27 10.53
N LEU A 46 10.74 -14.08 10.17
CA LEU A 46 10.93 -13.70 8.76
C LEU A 46 11.90 -14.61 8.00
N LYS A 47 12.73 -15.38 8.70
CA LYS A 47 13.69 -16.33 8.12
C LYS A 47 13.16 -17.76 8.05
N GLU A 48 12.06 -18.05 8.75
CA GLU A 48 11.44 -19.37 8.77
C GLU A 48 10.75 -19.71 7.45
N THR A 49 10.76 -20.97 7.05
CA THR A 49 10.12 -21.44 5.81
C THR A 49 8.69 -21.88 6.05
N ALA A 50 7.81 -21.62 5.09
CA ALA A 50 6.43 -22.12 5.05
C ALA A 50 6.00 -22.24 3.58
N ASP A 51 4.90 -22.94 3.33
CA ASP A 51 4.29 -22.98 1.99
C ASP A 51 3.61 -21.64 1.66
N LEU A 52 3.17 -20.91 2.69
CA LEU A 52 2.46 -19.64 2.59
C LEU A 52 2.80 -18.69 3.75
N VAL A 53 2.98 -17.41 3.45
CA VAL A 53 2.97 -16.34 4.46
C VAL A 53 1.63 -15.62 4.43
N VAL A 54 0.98 -15.49 5.60
CA VAL A 54 -0.26 -14.73 5.77
C VAL A 54 0.06 -13.48 6.55
N VAL A 55 -0.35 -12.31 6.06
CA VAL A 55 -0.13 -11.03 6.74
C VAL A 55 -1.45 -10.40 7.13
N ALA A 56 -1.70 -10.31 8.43
CA ALA A 56 -2.88 -9.69 9.00
C ALA A 56 -2.50 -8.33 9.63
N GLY A 57 -2.82 -7.25 8.93
CA GLY A 57 -2.43 -5.90 9.35
C GLY A 57 -2.78 -4.82 8.34
N GLY A 58 -2.28 -3.60 8.59
CA GLY A 58 -2.35 -2.50 7.63
C GLY A 58 -1.12 -2.43 6.72
N ASP A 59 -1.06 -1.42 5.85
CA ASP A 59 -0.01 -1.24 4.84
C ASP A 59 1.41 -1.31 5.43
N GLY A 60 1.65 -0.66 6.57
CA GLY A 60 2.96 -0.70 7.23
C GLY A 60 3.36 -2.10 7.74
N THR A 61 2.40 -2.97 8.10
CA THR A 61 2.66 -4.37 8.47
C THR A 61 2.93 -5.19 7.21
N VAL A 62 2.10 -5.02 6.19
CA VAL A 62 2.24 -5.72 4.90
C VAL A 62 3.60 -5.44 4.27
N ARG A 63 3.99 -4.15 4.19
CA ARG A 63 5.33 -3.74 3.75
C ARG A 63 6.43 -4.50 4.47
N LYS A 64 6.45 -4.45 5.81
CA LYS A 64 7.53 -5.06 6.61
C LYS A 64 7.71 -6.54 6.29
N VAL A 65 6.60 -7.26 6.13
CA VAL A 65 6.67 -8.69 5.80
C VAL A 65 7.11 -8.90 4.35
N ILE A 66 6.48 -8.22 3.37
CA ILE A 66 6.84 -8.31 1.95
C ILE A 66 8.33 -8.05 1.75
N THR A 67 8.85 -6.97 2.32
CA THR A 67 10.27 -6.61 2.18
C THR A 67 11.19 -7.52 2.99
N GLY A 68 10.70 -8.07 4.11
CA GLY A 68 11.49 -8.96 4.98
C GLY A 68 11.64 -10.38 4.43
N ILE A 69 10.71 -10.82 3.56
CA ILE A 69 10.78 -12.11 2.88
C ILE A 69 11.08 -11.99 1.38
N ALA A 70 11.51 -10.80 0.93
CA ALA A 70 11.93 -10.57 -0.45
C ALA A 70 12.92 -11.65 -0.92
N ASP A 71 12.83 -12.04 -2.18
CA ASP A 71 13.64 -13.09 -2.82
C ASP A 71 13.54 -14.51 -2.22
N ARG A 72 12.68 -14.75 -1.22
CA ARG A 72 12.47 -16.10 -0.64
C ARG A 72 11.54 -16.99 -1.46
N GLY A 73 10.78 -16.42 -2.40
CA GLY A 73 9.86 -17.15 -3.28
C GLY A 73 8.64 -17.75 -2.57
N ILE A 74 8.36 -17.34 -1.32
CA ILE A 74 7.18 -17.79 -0.58
C ILE A 74 6.00 -16.87 -0.96
N PRO A 75 4.86 -17.41 -1.41
CA PRO A 75 3.70 -16.60 -1.73
C PRO A 75 3.11 -15.96 -0.47
N ILE A 76 2.38 -14.85 -0.66
CA ILE A 76 1.85 -14.03 0.43
C ILE A 76 0.34 -13.87 0.27
N ALA A 77 -0.43 -14.14 1.33
CA ALA A 77 -1.84 -13.77 1.43
C ALA A 77 -2.01 -12.58 2.39
N ILE A 78 -2.89 -11.64 2.04
CA ILE A 78 -3.08 -10.40 2.82
C ILE A 78 -4.48 -10.38 3.42
N LEU A 79 -4.54 -10.17 4.73
CA LEU A 79 -5.75 -9.89 5.48
C LEU A 79 -5.73 -8.40 5.88
N PRO A 80 -6.47 -7.54 5.16
CA PRO A 80 -6.38 -6.09 5.31
C PRO A 80 -7.11 -5.62 6.58
N LEU A 81 -6.36 -5.38 7.66
CA LEU A 81 -6.88 -4.95 8.95
C LEU A 81 -6.60 -3.48 9.26
N GLY A 82 -5.87 -2.77 8.40
CA GLY A 82 -5.51 -1.37 8.62
C GLY A 82 -6.60 -0.36 8.26
N THR A 83 -6.26 0.92 8.41
CA THR A 83 -7.14 2.04 8.07
C THR A 83 -7.25 2.22 6.56
N ALA A 84 -6.15 2.49 5.85
CA ALA A 84 -6.18 2.75 4.42
C ALA A 84 -6.26 1.45 3.60
N ASN A 85 -5.32 0.52 3.86
CA ASN A 85 -5.16 -0.75 3.14
C ASN A 85 -4.95 -0.51 1.65
N ASN A 86 -4.13 0.48 1.29
CA ASN A 86 -3.85 0.88 -0.08
C ASN A 86 -3.35 -0.28 -0.93
N LEU A 87 -2.40 -1.06 -0.41
CA LEU A 87 -1.81 -2.18 -1.15
C LEU A 87 -2.85 -3.27 -1.42
N ALA A 88 -3.57 -3.70 -0.38
CA ALA A 88 -4.63 -4.69 -0.53
C ALA A 88 -5.73 -4.20 -1.48
N THR A 89 -6.17 -2.95 -1.33
CA THR A 89 -7.23 -2.35 -2.16
C THR A 89 -6.82 -2.26 -3.63
N SER A 90 -5.57 -1.89 -3.91
CA SER A 90 -5.02 -1.83 -5.27
C SER A 90 -4.98 -3.20 -5.94
N LEU A 91 -4.83 -4.27 -5.15
CA LEU A 91 -4.89 -5.66 -5.64
C LEU A 91 -6.31 -6.22 -5.71
N GLY A 92 -7.35 -5.42 -5.43
CA GLY A 92 -8.73 -5.87 -5.35
C GLY A 92 -9.04 -6.71 -4.10
N ILE A 93 -8.15 -6.71 -3.10
CA ILE A 93 -8.31 -7.43 -1.84
C ILE A 93 -9.01 -6.52 -0.83
N GLY A 94 -10.29 -6.78 -0.57
CA GLY A 94 -11.07 -6.05 0.42
C GLY A 94 -12.27 -6.85 0.91
N GLY A 95 -12.83 -6.50 2.07
CA GLY A 95 -13.99 -7.19 2.65
C GLY A 95 -13.64 -8.05 3.86
N ASP A 96 -14.56 -8.95 4.23
CA ASP A 96 -14.47 -9.77 5.43
C ASP A 96 -13.35 -10.82 5.32
N VAL A 97 -12.41 -10.81 6.26
CA VAL A 97 -11.30 -11.78 6.39
C VAL A 97 -11.79 -13.23 6.27
N ARG A 98 -12.99 -13.55 6.77
CA ARG A 98 -13.57 -14.90 6.64
C ARG A 98 -13.79 -15.29 5.18
N LYS A 99 -14.21 -14.35 4.34
CA LYS A 99 -14.45 -14.58 2.90
C LYS A 99 -13.15 -14.78 2.12
N HIS A 100 -12.04 -14.30 2.66
CA HIS A 100 -10.72 -14.35 2.02
C HIS A 100 -9.88 -15.55 2.42
N SER A 101 -10.29 -16.27 3.46
CA SER A 101 -9.51 -17.41 3.98
C SER A 101 -9.60 -18.66 3.11
N ALA A 102 -10.61 -18.78 2.25
CA ALA A 102 -10.79 -19.95 1.38
C ALA A 102 -10.02 -19.82 0.05
N GLY A 103 -9.68 -20.97 -0.54
CA GLY A 103 -9.25 -21.04 -1.94
C GLY A 103 -7.81 -20.60 -2.23
N TRP A 104 -6.93 -20.46 -1.24
CA TRP A 104 -5.52 -20.08 -1.47
C TRP A 104 -4.71 -21.13 -2.22
N GLU A 105 -5.03 -22.42 -2.10
CA GLU A 105 -4.36 -23.48 -2.86
C GLU A 105 -4.61 -23.36 -4.37
N THR A 106 -5.78 -22.83 -4.76
CA THR A 106 -6.21 -22.66 -6.16
C THR A 106 -6.30 -21.19 -6.58
N GLY A 107 -5.89 -20.27 -5.71
CA GLY A 107 -6.07 -18.84 -5.88
C GLY A 107 -5.19 -18.29 -7.00
N ARG A 108 -5.66 -17.22 -7.65
CA ARG A 108 -4.85 -16.52 -8.64
C ARG A 108 -3.63 -15.90 -7.95
N ARG A 109 -2.45 -16.12 -8.52
CA ARG A 109 -1.21 -15.46 -8.09
C ARG A 109 -0.98 -14.23 -8.94
N GLN A 110 -0.63 -13.13 -8.28
CA GLN A 110 -0.21 -11.90 -8.94
C GLN A 110 1.22 -11.59 -8.54
N ARG A 111 2.06 -11.23 -9.52
CA ARG A 111 3.41 -10.73 -9.25
C ARG A 111 3.32 -9.36 -8.61
N PHE A 112 4.20 -9.11 -7.66
CA PHE A 112 4.33 -7.84 -6.97
C PHE A 112 5.81 -7.51 -6.83
N ASP A 113 6.24 -6.52 -7.58
CA ASP A 113 7.56 -5.93 -7.56
C ASP A 113 7.73 -5.08 -6.29
N ILE A 114 8.98 -5.03 -5.82
CA ILE A 114 9.38 -4.21 -4.68
C ILE A 114 10.25 -3.09 -5.23
N GLY A 115 9.94 -1.86 -4.89
CA GLY A 115 10.79 -0.73 -5.21
C GLY A 115 11.95 -0.63 -4.23
N LEU A 116 13.09 -0.12 -4.69
CA LEU A 116 14.24 0.20 -3.84
C LEU A 116 14.61 1.67 -4.02
N ALA A 117 14.53 2.42 -2.94
CA ALA A 117 15.03 3.78 -2.87
C ALA A 117 16.47 3.78 -2.31
N THR A 118 17.37 4.49 -2.97
CA THR A 118 18.76 4.70 -2.56
C THR A 118 19.01 6.20 -2.42
N ALA A 119 19.53 6.63 -1.27
CA ALA A 119 19.90 8.01 -0.99
C ALA A 119 21.02 8.05 0.08
N PRO A 120 21.46 9.21 0.59
CA PRO A 120 22.52 9.30 1.61
C PRO A 120 22.27 8.46 2.88
N TRP A 121 21.00 8.20 3.23
CA TRP A 121 20.61 7.33 4.35
C TRP A 121 20.71 5.82 4.04
N GLY A 122 21.19 5.45 2.85
CA GLY A 122 21.37 4.06 2.41
C GLY A 122 20.26 3.58 1.48
N LYS A 123 19.92 2.29 1.60
CA LYS A 123 18.94 1.59 0.77
C LYS A 123 17.69 1.23 1.58
N ARG A 124 16.50 1.55 1.07
CA ARG A 124 15.21 1.28 1.73
C ARG A 124 14.22 0.73 0.70
N PRO A 125 13.72 -0.49 0.88
CA PRO A 125 12.68 -1.03 0.02
C PRO A 125 11.34 -0.37 0.32
N PHE A 126 10.48 -0.29 -0.69
CA PHE A 126 9.14 0.27 -0.62
C PHE A 126 8.15 -0.55 -1.46
N VAL A 127 6.86 -0.41 -1.16
CA VAL A 127 5.80 -1.21 -1.80
C VAL A 127 4.62 -0.37 -2.29
N GLU A 128 4.44 0.85 -1.77
CA GLU A 128 3.41 1.80 -2.18
C GLU A 128 3.98 2.81 -3.17
N ALA A 129 4.87 3.69 -2.72
CA ALA A 129 5.40 4.78 -3.52
C ALA A 129 6.67 5.41 -2.92
N VAL A 130 7.43 6.10 -3.76
CA VAL A 130 8.48 7.04 -3.36
C VAL A 130 8.32 8.33 -4.14
N GLY A 131 8.45 9.47 -3.46
CA GLY A 131 8.12 10.74 -4.09
C GLY A 131 8.35 11.95 -3.20
N CYS A 132 8.06 13.13 -3.75
CA CYS A 132 8.14 14.41 -3.07
C CYS A 132 6.87 15.25 -3.27
N GLY A 133 6.69 16.22 -2.38
CA GLY A 133 5.65 17.24 -2.50
C GLY A 133 4.42 16.98 -1.64
N ILE A 134 3.24 17.33 -2.13
CA ILE A 134 2.02 17.46 -1.30
C ILE A 134 1.67 16.18 -0.52
N PHE A 135 1.93 14.99 -1.08
CA PHE A 135 1.65 13.73 -0.39
C PHE A 135 2.63 13.48 0.76
N ALA A 136 3.90 13.84 0.61
CA ALA A 136 4.87 13.79 1.69
C ALA A 136 4.52 14.81 2.79
N MET A 137 4.11 16.03 2.40
CA MET A 137 3.68 17.07 3.35
C MET A 137 2.45 16.65 4.17
N ALA A 138 1.57 15.81 3.61
CA ALA A 138 0.37 15.32 4.29
C ALA A 138 0.65 14.20 5.32
N ILE A 139 1.84 13.59 5.29
CA ILE A 139 2.22 12.55 6.25
C ILE A 139 2.38 13.16 7.64
N GLY A 140 1.85 12.47 8.65
CA GLY A 140 1.95 12.90 10.05
C GLY A 140 0.80 13.79 10.52
N THR A 141 -0.23 13.97 9.69
CA THR A 141 -1.52 14.55 10.10
C THR A 141 -2.00 13.84 11.37
N LYS A 142 -2.13 14.58 12.47
CA LYS A 142 -2.59 14.02 13.74
C LYS A 142 -4.06 13.67 13.61
N VAL A 143 -4.37 12.42 13.89
CA VAL A 143 -5.76 11.95 13.97
C VAL A 143 -6.01 11.39 15.36
N ASP A 144 -7.21 11.66 15.87
CA ASP A 144 -7.69 11.07 17.11
C ASP A 144 -7.62 9.53 17.02
N LYS A 145 -7.15 8.90 18.10
CA LYS A 145 -7.12 7.43 18.19
C LYS A 145 -8.52 6.85 18.18
N GLU A 146 -9.49 7.56 18.76
CA GLU A 146 -10.89 7.12 18.86
C GLU A 146 -11.68 7.33 17.57
N ALA A 147 -11.16 8.10 16.61
CA ALA A 147 -11.82 8.30 15.33
C ALA A 147 -12.03 6.98 14.59
N THR A 148 -13.19 6.86 13.92
CA THR A 148 -13.49 5.72 13.06
C THR A 148 -12.52 5.66 11.88
N ARG A 149 -12.50 4.52 11.20
CA ARG A 149 -11.69 4.33 9.99
C ARG A 149 -12.01 5.39 8.93
N GLU A 150 -13.29 5.65 8.71
CA GLU A 150 -13.79 6.58 7.70
C GLU A 150 -13.42 8.03 8.07
N GLN A 151 -13.53 8.39 9.35
CA GLN A 151 -13.09 9.71 9.84
C GLN A 151 -11.58 9.91 9.68
N LYS A 152 -10.77 8.88 9.96
CA LYS A 152 -9.31 8.92 9.75
C LYS A 152 -8.93 9.15 8.29
N ILE A 153 -9.63 8.47 7.38
CA ILE A 153 -9.46 8.64 5.93
C ILE A 153 -9.81 10.09 5.55
N GLN A 154 -10.99 10.56 5.95
CA GLN A 154 -11.46 11.90 5.58
C GLN A 154 -10.53 13.00 6.10
N LEU A 155 -10.09 12.94 7.36
CA LEU A 155 -9.18 13.93 7.93
C LEU A 155 -7.85 14.04 7.17
N GLY A 156 -7.29 12.92 6.74
CA GLY A 156 -6.07 12.95 5.92
C GLY A 156 -6.30 13.49 4.51
N ARG A 157 -7.48 13.27 3.93
CA ARG A 157 -7.87 13.87 2.63
C ARG A 157 -8.09 15.38 2.77
N ASP A 158 -8.72 15.84 3.84
CA ASP A 158 -8.89 17.26 4.14
C ASP A 158 -7.54 17.96 4.34
N ALA A 159 -6.60 17.32 5.03
CA ALA A 159 -5.24 17.82 5.18
C ALA A 159 -4.52 17.95 3.83
N LEU A 160 -4.62 16.93 2.97
CA LEU A 160 -4.05 16.98 1.61
C LEU A 160 -4.69 18.09 0.77
N LEU A 161 -6.01 18.27 0.86
CA LEU A 161 -6.75 19.33 0.18
C LEU A 161 -6.23 20.72 0.60
N ASP A 162 -6.04 20.94 1.90
CA ASP A 162 -5.54 22.21 2.43
C ASP A 162 -4.08 22.49 2.08
N ILE A 163 -3.26 21.45 2.02
CA ILE A 163 -1.88 21.53 1.50
C ILE A 163 -1.90 21.92 0.02
N LEU A 164 -2.67 21.20 -0.81
CA LEU A 164 -2.71 21.44 -2.26
C LEU A 164 -3.18 22.85 -2.63
N LYS A 165 -4.14 23.42 -1.88
CA LYS A 165 -4.60 24.81 -2.08
C LYS A 165 -3.44 25.82 -2.01
N LYS A 166 -2.48 25.58 -1.13
CA LYS A 166 -1.42 26.53 -0.75
C LYS A 166 -0.03 26.14 -1.25
N ALA A 167 0.16 24.93 -1.75
CA ALA A 167 1.46 24.42 -2.17
C ALA A 167 2.11 25.31 -3.23
N ASP A 168 3.40 25.57 -3.08
CA ASP A 168 4.23 26.20 -4.09
C ASP A 168 4.93 25.13 -4.94
N PRO A 169 5.36 25.45 -6.17
CA PRO A 169 6.19 24.55 -6.96
C PRO A 169 7.44 24.09 -6.20
N LEU A 170 7.80 22.83 -6.40
CA LEU A 170 8.97 22.18 -5.82
C LEU A 170 10.24 22.65 -6.55
N ASP A 171 11.32 22.85 -5.79
CA ASP A 171 12.66 23.05 -6.34
C ASP A 171 13.39 21.70 -6.43
N VAL A 172 13.14 20.97 -7.51
CA VAL A 172 13.65 19.61 -7.75
C VAL A 172 14.04 19.40 -9.20
N ASP A 173 15.12 18.64 -9.43
CA ASP A 173 15.44 18.12 -10.76
C ASP A 173 15.00 16.65 -10.84
N ILE A 174 14.18 16.32 -11.83
CA ILE A 174 13.58 14.99 -11.98
C ILE A 174 14.04 14.37 -13.28
N ASP A 175 14.46 13.11 -13.22
CA ASP A 175 14.84 12.29 -14.37
C ASP A 175 14.13 10.93 -14.28
N ILE A 176 13.47 10.55 -15.37
CA ILE A 176 12.81 9.24 -15.53
C ILE A 176 13.50 8.55 -16.71
N ASP A 177 14.26 7.49 -16.43
CA ASP A 177 15.03 6.74 -17.45
C ASP A 177 15.85 7.63 -18.41
N GLY A 178 16.45 8.72 -17.91
CA GLY A 178 17.25 9.66 -18.71
C GLY A 178 16.46 10.80 -19.35
N VAL A 179 15.14 10.86 -19.13
CA VAL A 179 14.27 11.95 -19.61
C VAL A 179 13.94 12.88 -18.46
N ARG A 180 14.31 14.15 -18.60
CA ARG A 180 14.00 15.19 -17.61
C ARG A 180 12.52 15.55 -17.62
N VAL A 181 11.95 15.72 -16.42
CA VAL A 181 10.61 16.27 -16.25
C VAL A 181 10.72 17.76 -15.96
N GLU A 182 10.23 18.58 -16.88
CA GLU A 182 10.25 20.05 -16.74
C GLU A 182 8.93 20.58 -16.16
N GLY A 183 8.94 21.79 -15.57
CA GLY A 183 7.77 22.61 -15.22
C GLY A 183 7.51 22.78 -13.72
N ASP A 184 6.47 23.56 -13.39
CA ASP A 184 6.07 23.84 -12.01
C ASP A 184 5.38 22.61 -11.39
N LEU A 185 6.13 21.77 -10.68
CA LEU A 185 5.62 20.54 -10.06
C LEU A 185 5.18 20.80 -8.61
N LEU A 186 4.02 20.29 -8.22
CA LEU A 186 3.54 20.28 -6.82
C LEU A 186 3.77 18.92 -6.16
N ALA A 187 3.91 17.86 -6.95
CA ALA A 187 4.22 16.52 -6.50
C ALA A 187 4.85 15.68 -7.61
N VAL A 188 5.69 14.71 -7.22
CA VAL A 188 6.16 13.62 -8.08
C VAL A 188 6.16 12.34 -7.26
N GLU A 189 5.52 11.29 -7.77
CA GLU A 189 5.42 9.99 -7.11
C GLU A 189 5.75 8.87 -8.11
N ALA A 190 6.77 8.07 -7.85
CA ALA A 190 6.90 6.75 -8.47
C ALA A 190 5.99 5.77 -7.73
N LEU A 191 4.86 5.44 -8.34
CA LEU A 191 3.86 4.53 -7.79
C LEU A 191 4.19 3.10 -8.16
N ASN A 192 4.07 2.21 -7.18
CA ASN A 192 4.05 0.76 -7.38
C ASN A 192 2.62 0.20 -7.31
N ILE A 193 1.69 0.94 -6.70
CA ILE A 193 0.27 0.57 -6.56
C ILE A 193 -0.62 1.79 -6.85
N GLY A 194 -1.89 1.55 -7.19
CA GLY A 194 -2.78 2.62 -7.65
C GLY A 194 -3.42 3.48 -6.56
N TYR A 195 -3.38 3.04 -5.29
CA TYR A 195 -3.87 3.80 -4.14
C TYR A 195 -2.73 4.36 -3.30
N ILE A 196 -2.86 5.59 -2.82
CA ILE A 196 -1.84 6.26 -1.99
C ILE A 196 -2.45 6.97 -0.78
N GLY A 197 -1.66 7.11 0.30
CA GLY A 197 -2.00 7.96 1.45
C GLY A 197 -3.31 7.56 2.12
N SER A 198 -4.24 8.49 2.30
CA SER A 198 -5.56 8.25 2.90
C SER A 198 -6.54 7.60 1.92
N ARG A 199 -6.17 6.42 1.40
CA ARG A 199 -7.00 5.58 0.53
C ARG A 199 -7.48 6.33 -0.71
N LEU A 200 -6.61 7.09 -1.36
CA LEU A 200 -6.94 7.83 -2.57
C LEU A 200 -6.68 6.97 -3.81
N PRO A 201 -7.66 6.77 -4.71
CA PRO A 201 -7.48 6.05 -5.98
C PRO A 201 -6.71 6.92 -6.99
N PHE A 202 -5.45 7.22 -6.70
CA PHE A 202 -4.68 8.24 -7.40
C PHE A 202 -4.32 7.86 -8.83
N TYR A 203 -3.92 6.60 -9.06
CA TYR A 203 -3.69 6.05 -10.40
C TYR A 203 -4.10 4.57 -10.44
N PRO A 204 -5.41 4.24 -10.45
CA PRO A 204 -5.91 2.88 -10.23
C PRO A 204 -5.47 1.84 -11.27
N GLU A 205 -4.94 2.28 -12.41
CA GLU A 205 -4.41 1.43 -13.47
C GLU A 205 -3.00 0.91 -13.17
N ALA A 206 -2.33 1.41 -12.12
CA ALA A 206 -0.98 1.02 -11.76
C ALA A 206 -0.84 -0.49 -11.55
N ASN A 207 0.18 -1.08 -12.17
CA ASN A 207 0.40 -2.51 -12.16
C ASN A 207 1.67 -2.87 -11.39
N SER A 208 1.50 -3.31 -10.15
CA SER A 208 2.61 -3.70 -9.27
C SER A 208 3.49 -4.86 -9.76
N GLY A 209 3.20 -5.52 -10.89
CA GLY A 209 3.93 -6.73 -11.32
C GLY A 209 4.57 -6.66 -12.70
N ASP A 210 4.63 -5.48 -13.33
CA ASP A 210 5.07 -5.30 -14.72
C ASP A 210 6.51 -4.78 -14.87
N ARG A 211 7.26 -4.68 -13.77
CA ARG A 211 8.67 -4.25 -13.73
C ARG A 211 8.90 -2.78 -14.12
N VAL A 212 7.88 -1.93 -14.07
CA VAL A 212 8.01 -0.48 -14.26
C VAL A 212 7.26 0.26 -13.14
N PHE A 213 7.65 1.50 -12.87
CA PHE A 213 6.86 2.39 -12.04
C PHE A 213 5.96 3.26 -12.89
N ASP A 214 4.81 3.61 -12.33
CA ASP A 214 3.97 4.69 -12.82
C ASP A 214 4.42 5.99 -12.14
N VAL A 215 5.23 6.79 -12.85
CA VAL A 215 5.71 8.07 -12.32
C VAL A 215 4.67 9.14 -12.63
N VAL A 216 3.95 9.57 -11.60
CA VAL A 216 2.90 10.58 -11.70
C VAL A 216 3.43 11.91 -11.16
N SER A 217 3.24 12.97 -11.95
CA SER A 217 3.57 14.34 -11.55
C SER A 217 2.31 15.18 -11.49
N ILE A 218 2.14 15.97 -10.44
CA ILE A 218 1.07 16.98 -10.33
C ILE A 218 1.66 18.33 -10.69
N ARG A 219 1.21 18.93 -11.78
CA ARG A 219 1.65 20.26 -12.21
C ARG A 219 0.78 21.36 -11.59
N ARG A 220 1.32 22.57 -11.50
CA ARG A 220 0.63 23.73 -10.92
C ARG A 220 -0.67 24.08 -11.64
N ASP A 221 -0.69 23.97 -12.96
CA ASP A 221 -1.87 24.22 -13.80
C ASP A 221 -2.98 23.17 -13.59
N GLN A 222 -2.64 21.95 -13.16
CA GLN A 222 -3.58 20.88 -12.79
C GLN A 222 -4.17 21.02 -11.38
N ARG A 223 -3.77 22.05 -10.60
CA ARG A 223 -4.20 22.21 -9.20
C ARG A 223 -5.73 22.19 -9.07
N SER A 224 -6.43 22.93 -9.92
CA SER A 224 -7.90 23.04 -9.85
C SER A 224 -8.58 21.68 -10.09
N ASP A 225 -8.11 20.91 -11.08
CA ASP A 225 -8.66 19.59 -11.40
C ASP A 225 -8.39 18.59 -10.27
N MET A 226 -7.19 18.63 -9.70
CA MET A 226 -6.84 17.81 -8.54
C MET A 226 -7.68 18.16 -7.30
N LEU A 227 -7.93 19.46 -7.03
CA LEU A 227 -8.80 19.89 -5.94
C LEU A 227 -10.24 19.41 -6.14
N ASN A 228 -10.76 19.52 -7.36
CA ASN A 228 -12.10 19.04 -7.71
C ASN A 228 -12.20 17.52 -7.53
N TRP A 229 -11.17 16.77 -7.93
CA TRP A 229 -11.11 15.32 -7.77
C TRP A 229 -11.05 14.90 -6.29
N LEU A 230 -10.25 15.57 -5.45
CA LEU A 230 -10.11 15.22 -4.03
C LEU A 230 -11.41 15.30 -3.22
N VAL A 231 -12.36 16.13 -3.66
CA VAL A 231 -13.68 16.28 -3.03
C VAL A 231 -14.79 15.50 -3.75
N ALA A 232 -14.48 14.88 -4.89
CA ALA A 232 -15.42 14.07 -5.66
C ALA A 232 -15.57 12.66 -5.06
N PRO A 233 -16.62 11.91 -5.42
CA PRO A 233 -16.76 10.51 -5.02
C PRO A 233 -15.57 9.65 -5.50
N ASP A 234 -15.20 8.62 -4.73
CA ASP A 234 -14.05 7.73 -5.02
C ASP A 234 -14.09 7.04 -6.40
N GLN A 235 -15.26 6.93 -7.03
CA GLN A 235 -15.40 6.37 -8.38
C GLN A 235 -14.99 7.36 -9.48
N THR A 236 -14.77 8.63 -9.12
CA THR A 236 -14.32 9.66 -10.06
C THR A 236 -12.88 9.39 -10.46
N VAL A 237 -12.66 9.31 -11.77
CA VAL A 237 -11.34 9.08 -12.35
C VAL A 237 -10.41 10.24 -11.97
N SER A 238 -9.23 9.90 -11.44
CA SER A 238 -8.16 10.85 -11.15
C SER A 238 -7.69 11.52 -12.44
N PRO A 239 -7.45 12.85 -12.47
CA PRO A 239 -6.88 13.53 -13.63
C PRO A 239 -5.37 13.25 -13.78
N ALA A 240 -4.78 12.45 -12.88
CA ALA A 240 -3.38 12.05 -12.94
C ALA A 240 -3.05 11.29 -14.23
N THR A 241 -1.90 11.64 -14.81
CA THR A 241 -1.28 10.90 -15.91
C THR A 241 0.09 10.43 -15.48
N ALA A 242 0.46 9.20 -15.87
CA ALA A 242 1.76 8.63 -15.55
C ALA A 242 2.70 8.64 -16.76
N VAL A 243 4.01 8.71 -16.48
CA VAL A 243 5.07 8.27 -17.37
C VAL A 243 5.61 6.97 -16.80
N HIS A 244 5.66 5.92 -17.62
CA HIS A 244 6.22 4.64 -17.18
C HIS A 244 7.76 4.71 -17.23
N GLY A 245 8.40 4.31 -16.14
CA GLY A 245 9.86 4.29 -16.07
C GLY A 245 10.39 3.26 -15.07
N ARG A 246 11.60 2.75 -15.31
CA ARG A 246 12.25 1.77 -14.41
C ARG A 246 13.09 2.43 -13.34
N ARG A 247 13.63 3.61 -13.63
CA ARG A 247 14.45 4.41 -12.73
C ARG A 247 13.91 5.83 -12.66
N LEU A 248 13.67 6.28 -11.43
CA LEU A 248 13.39 7.67 -11.12
C LEU A 248 14.56 8.22 -10.31
N ARG A 249 15.11 9.36 -10.72
CA ARG A 249 16.07 10.14 -9.94
C ARG A 249 15.46 11.50 -9.62
N ILE A 250 15.51 11.87 -8.35
CA ILE A 250 15.08 13.17 -7.85
C ILE A 250 16.30 13.81 -7.18
N GLU A 251 16.80 14.91 -7.72
CA GLU A 251 17.69 15.80 -6.98
C GLU A 251 16.86 16.84 -6.24
N TYR A 252 17.15 17.05 -4.96
CA TYR A 252 16.32 17.84 -4.06
C TYR A 252 17.14 18.55 -2.99
N ASP A 253 16.61 19.67 -2.50
CA ASP A 253 17.16 20.40 -1.35
C ASP A 253 16.60 19.90 -0.02
N GLY A 254 17.32 20.18 1.08
CA GLY A 254 17.02 19.63 2.41
C GLY A 254 15.65 20.01 2.99
N ASP A 255 15.01 21.07 2.49
CA ASP A 255 13.67 21.50 2.88
C ASP A 255 12.54 20.77 2.12
N THR A 256 12.86 20.13 0.99
CA THR A 256 11.92 19.35 0.19
C THR A 256 11.37 18.17 1.00
N SER A 257 10.04 18.08 1.06
CA SER A 257 9.38 16.96 1.75
C SER A 257 9.36 15.74 0.84
N LEU A 258 10.14 14.72 1.21
CA LEU A 258 10.18 13.40 0.58
C LEU A 258 9.40 12.38 1.39
N ARG A 259 8.93 11.33 0.71
CA ARG A 259 8.32 10.16 1.32
C ARG A 259 8.81 8.85 0.69
N ILE A 260 8.82 7.81 1.52
CA ILE A 260 8.98 6.40 1.11
C ILE A 260 7.87 5.63 1.83
N ASP A 261 6.89 5.16 1.08
CA ASP A 261 5.59 4.73 1.60
C ASP A 261 5.04 5.78 2.60
N ASP A 262 4.65 5.36 3.80
CA ASP A 262 4.14 6.19 4.88
C ASP A 262 5.23 6.88 5.75
N LYS A 263 6.49 6.89 5.31
CA LYS A 263 7.62 7.42 6.11
C LYS A 263 8.26 8.63 5.46
N LEU A 264 8.63 9.58 6.32
CA LEU A 264 9.51 10.71 5.98
C LEU A 264 10.96 10.29 6.26
N PRO A 265 11.84 10.21 5.24
CA PRO A 265 13.26 9.99 5.47
C PRO A 265 13.93 11.22 6.09
N ASP A 266 15.15 11.03 6.60
CA ASP A 266 15.94 12.12 7.17
C ASP A 266 16.29 13.15 6.09
N ARG A 267 16.24 14.43 6.47
CA ARG A 267 16.55 15.55 5.59
C ARG A 267 18.06 15.75 5.50
N PRO A 268 18.65 15.81 4.29
CA PRO A 268 20.07 16.07 4.16
C PRO A 268 20.39 17.55 4.44
N GLU A 269 21.61 17.83 4.91
CA GLU A 269 22.08 19.22 5.13
C GLU A 269 22.39 19.98 3.84
N LYS A 270 22.57 19.24 2.73
CA LYS A 270 22.92 19.77 1.41
C LYS A 270 22.03 19.13 0.35
N ARG A 271 21.96 19.78 -0.82
CA ARG A 271 21.35 19.21 -2.02
C ARG A 271 21.83 17.78 -2.24
N SER A 272 20.88 16.87 -2.40
CA SER A 272 21.12 15.42 -2.45
C SER A 272 20.25 14.79 -3.52
N GLU A 273 20.45 13.51 -3.75
CA GLU A 273 19.65 12.72 -4.68
C GLU A 273 19.01 11.53 -3.99
N ILE A 274 17.86 11.14 -4.50
CA ILE A 274 17.23 9.86 -4.25
C ILE A 274 16.99 9.19 -5.61
N GLU A 275 17.42 7.94 -5.71
CA GLU A 275 17.17 7.09 -6.86
C GLU A 275 16.22 5.97 -6.46
N ALA A 276 15.20 5.74 -7.27
CA ALA A 276 14.25 4.66 -7.12
C ALA A 276 14.34 3.73 -8.32
N GLU A 277 14.44 2.43 -8.06
CA GLU A 277 14.46 1.39 -9.09
C GLU A 277 13.61 0.18 -8.66
N VAL A 278 13.13 -0.57 -9.64
CA VAL A 278 12.48 -1.86 -9.36
C VAL A 278 13.53 -2.89 -8.95
N HIS A 279 13.37 -3.49 -7.76
CA HIS A 279 14.38 -4.32 -7.12
C HIS A 279 14.00 -5.80 -7.04
N GLY A 280 15.05 -6.64 -7.09
CA GLY A 280 14.95 -8.07 -6.79
C GLY A 280 14.00 -8.83 -7.71
N LYS A 281 13.62 -10.04 -7.27
CA LYS A 281 12.55 -10.81 -7.90
C LYS A 281 11.21 -10.36 -7.32
N PRO A 282 10.14 -10.29 -8.13
CA PRO A 282 8.80 -10.04 -7.61
C PRO A 282 8.41 -11.13 -6.61
N VAL A 283 7.67 -10.73 -5.58
CA VAL A 283 6.96 -11.67 -4.71
C VAL A 283 5.64 -12.07 -5.37
N GLU A 284 5.09 -13.21 -4.96
CA GLU A 284 3.76 -13.62 -5.40
C GLU A 284 2.73 -13.28 -4.33
N ILE A 285 1.73 -12.48 -4.67
CA ILE A 285 0.55 -12.25 -3.83
C ILE A 285 -0.57 -13.18 -4.27
N LEU A 286 -1.10 -13.97 -3.35
CA LEU A 286 -2.31 -14.75 -3.56
C LEU A 286 -3.52 -13.83 -3.43
N LEU A 287 -4.30 -13.78 -4.51
CA LEU A 287 -5.58 -13.10 -4.48
C LEU A 287 -6.63 -14.08 -3.98
N PRO A 288 -7.50 -13.65 -3.05
CA PRO A 288 -8.56 -14.49 -2.54
C PRO A 288 -9.51 -14.87 -3.67
N VAL A 289 -9.96 -16.12 -3.66
CA VAL A 289 -11.13 -16.53 -4.45
C VAL A 289 -12.33 -16.19 -3.58
N GLU A 290 -13.24 -15.33 -4.04
CA GLU A 290 -14.49 -15.15 -3.30
C GLU A 290 -15.14 -16.52 -3.12
N ALA A 291 -15.37 -16.92 -1.86
CA ALA A 291 -16.12 -18.14 -1.59
C ALA A 291 -17.48 -18.04 -2.30
N PRO A 292 -17.93 -19.08 -3.03
CA PRO A 292 -19.25 -19.06 -3.65
C PRO A 292 -20.29 -18.71 -2.58
N ARG A 293 -21.22 -17.80 -2.91
CA ARG A 293 -22.33 -17.47 -2.01
C ARG A 293 -23.01 -18.78 -1.62
N ALA A 294 -23.14 -19.03 -0.32
CA ALA A 294 -24.02 -20.09 0.16
C ALA A 294 -25.39 -19.88 -0.53
N PRO A 295 -26.02 -20.94 -1.07
CA PRO A 295 -27.35 -20.81 -1.64
C PRO A 295 -28.25 -20.12 -0.61
N GLU A 296 -28.93 -19.05 -1.00
CA GLU A 296 -29.98 -18.48 -0.17
C GLU A 296 -30.90 -19.64 0.21
N ALA A 297 -31.05 -19.87 1.52
CA ALA A 297 -32.01 -20.83 2.00
C ALA A 297 -33.35 -20.42 1.39
N ILE A 298 -33.82 -21.23 0.42
CA ILE A 298 -35.15 -21.12 -0.13
C ILE A 298 -36.06 -21.15 1.08
N LYS A 299 -36.64 -20.00 1.42
CA LYS A 299 -37.74 -19.96 2.38
C LYS A 299 -38.81 -20.85 1.75
N ALA A 300 -38.92 -22.07 2.24
CA ALA A 300 -40.03 -22.93 1.92
C ALA A 300 -41.28 -22.14 2.30
N ASN A 301 -42.06 -21.76 1.29
CA ASN A 301 -43.43 -21.33 1.48
C ASN A 301 -44.14 -22.46 2.22
N GLN A 302 -44.35 -22.29 3.52
CA GLN A 302 -45.44 -22.96 4.21
C GLN A 302 -46.65 -22.05 4.09
N GLU A 303 -47.32 -22.15 2.94
CA GLU A 303 -48.76 -21.92 2.83
C GLU A 303 -49.34 -23.13 2.09
N GLU A 304 -50.53 -23.54 2.55
CA GLU A 304 -51.40 -24.63 2.06
C GLU A 304 -51.24 -26.01 2.72
N ALA A 305 -51.87 -26.18 3.89
CA ALA A 305 -53.15 -26.90 4.05
C ALA A 305 -53.60 -26.92 5.52
#